data_AF-E8UZJ6-F1
#
_entry.id   AF-E8UZJ6-F1
#
_cell.length_a   1.000
_cell.length_b   1.000
_cell.length_c   1.000
_cell.angle_alpha   90.00
_cell.angle_beta   90.00
_cell.angle_gamma   90.00
#
_symmetry.space_group_name_H-M   'P 1'
#
loop_
_entity.id
_entity.type
_entity.pdbx_description
1 polymer ?
#
loop_
_entity_poly.entity_id
_entity_poly.type
_entity_poly.pdbx_seq_one_letter_code
_entity_poly.pdbx_strand_id
1 'polypeptide(L)'
;MKKVVFASLLAAATLTTATSYAQSAVNINQGAQAPAAAGQVQMAQPEYNAYTNATSQTDPKAKAAALESYLTTYPQSSVKTSVLELLMGAYSTFDPAKTIDAADRLLQVSPNNIRALAVETSLLKAQGDQATDPAAKQAAYGKAAGFAQRGLKATKPADMPDADFAAIQKQVNPYFYSAIGIDALTRKDSPTAISAYESELKSVPIEQTQAPGPILQDTFFLAQAYYGATPPDLRKCTFYATRTANFAPDQYKPTFQPLASYCYKKYHGSDEGYDAVKTAAAANLFVPDSLVIKPAPTPQDYVDQTLASTPNLDTLALADREFIITNGKPEQADKVFAPVKGKEVRISGTVISATDSSVALAVSDDAKQATKADFTFAMKEPLKTVPAVGSTIELTGTFDSYTQSPLMINMTGAEPVAKAKAAAPTHRTTTRKR
;
A
#
# COMPACT_ATOMS: atom_id res chain seq x y z
N MET A 1 13.72 4.01 -27.86
CA MET A 1 12.87 3.88 -26.65
C MET A 1 13.73 4.00 -25.41
N LYS A 2 13.35 4.84 -24.46
CA LYS A 2 14.12 5.04 -23.22
C LYS A 2 13.95 3.80 -22.36
N LYS A 3 15.07 3.11 -22.07
CA LYS A 3 15.14 1.93 -21.21
C LYS A 3 14.49 2.24 -19.85
N VAL A 4 13.32 1.69 -19.58
CA VAL A 4 12.70 1.71 -18.26
C VAL A 4 13.44 0.68 -17.42
N VAL A 5 14.43 1.16 -16.69
CA VAL A 5 15.13 0.40 -15.66
C VAL A 5 14.14 0.26 -14.49
N PHE A 6 13.44 -0.87 -14.43
CA PHE A 6 12.78 -1.36 -13.22
C PHE A 6 13.87 -1.83 -12.24
N ALA A 7 14.51 -0.87 -11.56
CA ALA A 7 15.41 -1.14 -10.45
C ALA A 7 14.73 -0.73 -9.14
N SER A 8 14.40 -1.73 -8.34
CA SER A 8 14.62 -1.73 -6.89
C SER A 8 14.09 -0.53 -6.10
N LEU A 9 12.78 -0.52 -5.83
CA LEU A 9 12.17 0.28 -4.74
C LEU A 9 11.70 -0.59 -3.57
N LEU A 10 12.39 -1.72 -3.35
CA LEU A 10 12.20 -2.59 -2.17
C LEU A 10 13.30 -2.39 -1.10
N ALA A 11 13.91 -1.21 -1.06
CA ALA A 11 14.93 -0.85 -0.07
C ALA A 11 14.75 0.61 0.38
N ALA A 12 13.61 0.90 1.01
CA ALA A 12 13.40 2.13 1.78
C ALA A 12 12.38 1.87 2.91
N ALA A 13 12.72 0.94 3.80
CA ALA A 13 12.01 0.74 5.07
C ALA A 13 13.01 0.74 6.24
N THR A 14 13.95 1.67 6.20
CA THR A 14 14.79 2.05 7.37
C THR A 14 14.90 3.57 7.40
N LEU A 15 13.79 4.24 7.67
CA LEU A 15 13.81 5.56 8.30
C LEU A 15 13.34 5.38 9.74
N THR A 16 14.21 4.78 10.54
CA THR A 16 14.21 4.96 12.00
C THR A 16 14.74 6.37 12.28
N THR A 17 13.88 7.37 12.10
CA THR A 17 13.93 8.56 12.96
C THR A 17 12.64 8.54 13.75
N ALA A 18 12.70 7.87 14.90
CA ALA A 18 11.72 8.03 15.96
C ALA A 18 11.78 9.48 16.45
N THR A 19 11.13 10.40 15.71
CA THR A 19 10.71 11.66 16.29
C THR A 19 9.50 11.32 17.15
N SER A 20 9.73 11.35 18.45
CA SER A 20 8.72 11.25 19.49
C SER A 20 7.63 12.28 19.25
N TYR A 21 6.56 11.89 18.55
CA TYR A 21 5.26 12.48 18.78
C TYR A 21 5.03 12.37 20.28
N ALA A 22 4.80 13.50 20.96
CA ALA A 22 4.46 13.51 22.37
C ALA A 22 3.28 12.55 22.56
N GLN A 23 3.57 11.36 23.09
CA GLN A 23 2.58 10.32 23.28
C GLN A 23 1.64 10.83 24.37
N SER A 24 0.45 11.23 23.94
CA SER A 24 -0.66 11.37 24.86
C SER A 24 -1.02 9.93 25.24
N ALA A 25 -0.53 9.46 26.40
CA ALA A 25 -1.19 8.36 27.09
C ALA A 25 -2.69 8.67 27.09
N VAL A 26 -3.54 7.66 26.85
CA VAL A 26 -4.99 7.88 26.82
C VAL A 26 -5.34 8.65 28.09
N ASN A 27 -5.73 9.90 27.93
CA ASN A 27 -6.30 10.67 29.02
C ASN A 27 -7.72 10.12 29.16
N ILE A 28 -7.81 8.94 29.78
CA ILE A 28 -9.06 8.41 30.26
C ILE A 28 -9.41 9.41 31.35
N ASN A 29 -10.16 10.45 30.99
CA ASN A 29 -10.67 11.40 31.96
C ASN A 29 -11.35 10.54 33.03
N GLN A 30 -10.67 10.36 34.15
CA GLN A 30 -11.15 9.62 35.29
C GLN A 30 -12.12 10.57 35.98
N GLY A 31 -13.20 10.92 35.27
CA GLY A 31 -14.42 11.34 35.91
C GLY A 31 -14.67 10.24 36.91
N ALA A 32 -14.41 10.57 38.17
CA ALA A 32 -14.47 9.64 39.26
C ALA A 32 -15.77 8.87 39.05
N GLN A 33 -15.67 7.55 38.80
CA GLN A 33 -16.69 6.72 39.42
C GLN A 33 -16.54 7.10 40.88
N ALA A 34 -17.45 7.97 41.34
CA ALA A 34 -17.58 8.25 42.75
C ALA A 34 -17.54 6.87 43.38
N PRO A 35 -16.60 6.62 44.33
CA PRO A 35 -16.54 5.32 44.97
C PRO A 35 -17.96 4.97 45.35
N ALA A 36 -18.42 3.78 44.91
CA ALA A 36 -19.77 3.30 45.14
C ALA A 36 -20.21 3.80 46.50
N ALA A 37 -21.26 4.62 46.53
CA ALA A 37 -21.57 5.52 47.64
C ALA A 37 -21.17 4.88 48.96
N ALA A 38 -20.18 5.47 49.64
CA ALA A 38 -19.54 4.91 50.84
C ALA A 38 -20.53 4.59 51.99
N GLY A 39 -21.83 4.84 51.80
CA GLY A 39 -22.93 4.46 52.67
C GLY A 39 -23.55 3.08 52.44
N GLN A 40 -23.09 2.25 51.49
CA GLN A 40 -23.63 0.88 51.31
C GLN A 40 -22.63 -0.26 51.50
N VAL A 41 -21.32 0.00 51.55
CA VAL A 41 -20.32 -1.04 51.83
C VAL A 41 -20.01 -1.05 53.31
N GLN A 42 -20.46 -2.09 54.01
CA GLN A 42 -20.18 -2.26 55.44
C GLN A 42 -18.72 -2.70 55.62
N MET A 43 -17.84 -1.75 55.95
CA MET A 43 -16.43 -2.01 56.28
C MET A 43 -16.19 -1.87 57.77
N ALA A 44 -15.22 -2.62 58.31
CA ALA A 44 -14.79 -2.43 59.69
C ALA A 44 -14.16 -1.03 59.89
N GLN A 45 -14.33 -0.42 61.06
CA GLN A 45 -13.84 0.95 61.31
C GLN A 45 -12.34 1.15 60.98
N PRO A 46 -11.41 0.21 61.31
CA PRO A 46 -10.00 0.37 60.93
C PRO A 46 -9.77 0.36 59.41
N GLU A 47 -10.51 -0.48 58.68
CA GLU A 47 -10.47 -0.55 57.22
C GLU A 47 -11.03 0.72 56.60
N TYR A 48 -12.16 1.22 57.13
CA TYR A 48 -12.75 2.48 56.70
C TYR A 48 -11.78 3.66 56.87
N ASN A 49 -11.15 3.78 58.04
CA ASN A 49 -10.18 4.84 58.28
C ASN A 49 -8.98 4.76 57.30
N ALA A 50 -8.48 3.55 57.03
CA ALA A 50 -7.39 3.33 56.08
C ALA A 50 -7.81 3.67 54.64
N TYR A 51 -9.02 3.27 54.23
CA TYR A 51 -9.58 3.57 52.92
C TYR A 51 -9.76 5.07 52.71
N THR A 52 -10.40 5.77 53.67
CA THR A 52 -10.61 7.22 53.60
C THR A 52 -9.28 7.95 53.54
N ASN A 53 -8.29 7.56 54.36
CA ASN A 53 -6.95 8.13 54.31
C ASN A 53 -6.34 7.96 52.91
N ALA A 54 -6.28 6.73 52.39
CA ALA A 54 -5.66 6.43 51.09
C ALA A 54 -6.35 7.16 49.94
N THR A 55 -7.68 7.21 49.92
CA THR A 55 -8.44 7.82 48.83
C THR A 55 -8.46 9.35 48.87
N SER A 56 -8.28 9.95 50.05
CA SER A 56 -8.20 11.41 50.24
C SER A 56 -6.87 12.04 49.80
N GLN A 57 -5.83 11.22 49.58
CA GLN A 57 -4.54 11.71 49.11
C GLN A 57 -4.68 12.39 47.73
N THR A 58 -4.03 13.54 47.58
CA THR A 58 -4.02 14.35 46.35
C THR A 58 -2.73 14.22 45.56
N ASP A 59 -1.59 14.01 46.22
CA ASP A 59 -0.33 13.70 45.55
C ASP A 59 -0.37 12.27 44.98
N PRO A 60 -0.11 12.07 43.67
CA PRO A 60 -0.22 10.75 43.04
C PRO A 60 0.69 9.68 43.65
N LYS A 61 1.91 10.05 44.08
CA LYS A 61 2.86 9.10 44.68
C LYS A 61 2.43 8.68 46.08
N ALA A 62 2.02 9.65 46.90
CA ALA A 62 1.48 9.40 48.23
C ALA A 62 0.19 8.57 48.16
N LYS A 63 -0.70 8.89 47.21
CA LYS A 63 -1.93 8.14 46.96
C LYS A 63 -1.63 6.69 46.58
N ALA A 64 -0.74 6.46 45.62
CA ALA A 64 -0.36 5.12 45.22
C ALA A 64 0.23 4.31 46.38
N ALA A 65 1.14 4.90 47.16
CA ALA A 65 1.72 4.24 48.34
C ALA A 65 0.66 3.89 49.39
N ALA A 66 -0.28 4.78 49.66
CA ALA A 66 -1.36 4.54 50.63
C ALA A 66 -2.34 3.46 50.15
N LEU A 67 -2.69 3.44 48.85
CA LEU A 67 -3.54 2.41 48.24
C LEU A 67 -2.85 1.03 48.22
N GLU A 68 -1.55 0.95 47.97
CA GLU A 68 -0.79 -0.31 48.09
C GLU A 68 -0.76 -0.81 49.54
N SER A 69 -0.53 0.09 50.50
CA SER A 69 -0.60 -0.26 51.93
C SER A 69 -1.98 -0.78 52.31
N TYR A 70 -3.04 -0.18 51.77
CA TYR A 70 -4.41 -0.64 51.97
C TYR A 70 -4.61 -2.05 51.41
N LEU A 71 -4.22 -2.32 50.15
CA LEU A 71 -4.36 -3.63 49.52
C LEU A 71 -3.55 -4.72 50.22
N THR A 72 -2.41 -4.36 50.82
CA THR A 72 -1.58 -5.26 51.62
C THR A 72 -2.24 -5.59 52.95
N THR A 73 -2.82 -4.60 53.62
CA THR A 73 -3.43 -4.75 54.96
C THR A 73 -4.80 -5.43 54.87
N TYR A 74 -5.57 -5.13 53.81
CA TYR A 74 -6.94 -5.60 53.59
C TYR A 74 -7.08 -6.33 52.23
N PRO A 75 -6.39 -7.47 52.02
CA PRO A 75 -6.32 -8.13 50.71
C PRO A 75 -7.65 -8.76 50.23
N GLN A 76 -8.61 -8.92 51.16
CA GLN A 76 -9.96 -9.45 50.93
C GLN A 76 -11.05 -8.36 51.04
N SER A 77 -10.66 -7.09 50.98
CA SER A 77 -11.61 -5.98 51.04
C SER A 77 -12.68 -6.08 49.96
N SER A 78 -13.93 -5.77 50.31
CA SER A 78 -15.04 -5.68 49.35
C SER A 78 -14.89 -4.53 48.35
N VAL A 79 -14.07 -3.52 48.66
CA VAL A 79 -13.75 -2.40 47.74
C VAL A 79 -12.45 -2.62 46.95
N LYS A 80 -11.87 -3.83 46.98
CA LYS A 80 -10.60 -4.15 46.31
C LYS A 80 -10.57 -3.73 44.83
N THR A 81 -11.64 -3.98 44.09
CA THR A 81 -11.73 -3.58 42.66
C THR A 81 -11.60 -2.07 42.51
N SER A 82 -12.36 -1.28 43.27
CA SER A 82 -12.30 0.19 43.21
C SER A 82 -10.95 0.73 43.68
N VAL A 83 -10.32 0.10 44.68
CA VAL A 83 -8.98 0.48 45.13
C VAL A 83 -7.93 0.21 44.06
N LEU A 84 -8.02 -0.92 43.35
CA LEU A 84 -7.13 -1.24 42.22
C LEU A 84 -7.34 -0.29 41.05
N GLU A 85 -8.57 0.14 40.75
CA GLU A 85 -8.85 1.18 39.76
C GLU A 85 -8.19 2.52 40.13
N LEU A 86 -8.35 2.95 41.38
CA LEU A 86 -7.72 4.18 41.89
C LEU A 86 -6.19 4.09 41.88
N LEU A 87 -5.64 2.91 42.18
CA LEU A 87 -4.21 2.65 42.17
C LEU A 87 -3.64 2.72 40.76
N MET A 88 -4.28 2.06 39.80
CA MET A 88 -3.94 2.15 38.38
C MET A 88 -3.98 3.60 37.91
N GLY A 89 -5.03 4.34 38.27
CA GLY A 89 -5.16 5.76 37.99
C GLY A 89 -4.03 6.60 38.59
N ALA A 90 -3.65 6.35 39.84
CA ALA A 90 -2.56 7.05 40.51
C ALA A 90 -1.20 6.78 39.83
N TYR A 91 -0.91 5.53 39.47
CA TYR A 91 0.34 5.20 38.78
C TYR A 91 0.43 5.77 37.37
N SER A 92 -0.69 5.89 36.65
CA SER A 92 -0.70 6.34 35.25
C SER A 92 -0.06 7.71 35.04
N THR A 93 0.07 8.53 36.08
CA THR A 93 0.67 9.86 36.00
C THR A 93 2.19 9.89 36.15
N PHE A 94 2.83 8.81 36.61
CA PHE A 94 4.27 8.84 36.91
C PHE A 94 5.02 7.51 36.76
N ASP A 95 4.34 6.37 36.68
CA ASP A 95 4.99 5.05 36.62
C ASP A 95 4.21 4.09 35.69
N PRO A 96 4.55 4.05 34.39
CA PRO A 96 3.87 3.20 33.41
C PRO A 96 3.98 1.70 33.73
N ALA A 97 5.09 1.26 34.31
CA ALA A 97 5.29 -0.16 34.65
C ALA A 97 4.37 -0.59 35.79
N LYS A 98 4.25 0.23 36.84
CA LYS A 98 3.29 -0.02 37.92
C LYS A 98 1.85 0.20 37.52
N THR A 99 1.60 1.01 36.51
CA THR A 99 0.26 1.15 35.91
C THR A 99 -0.19 -0.17 35.31
N ILE A 100 0.68 -0.85 34.56
CA ILE A 100 0.44 -2.19 34.01
C ILE A 100 0.26 -3.20 35.15
N ASP A 101 1.14 -3.22 36.16
CA ASP A 101 0.98 -4.13 37.32
C ASP A 101 -0.40 -3.99 38.00
N ALA A 102 -0.83 -2.74 38.24
CA ALA A 102 -2.13 -2.47 38.84
C ALA A 102 -3.30 -2.88 37.91
N ALA A 103 -3.17 -2.66 36.59
CA ALA A 103 -4.16 -3.07 35.61
C ALA A 103 -4.25 -4.60 35.51
N ASP A 104 -3.13 -5.33 35.50
CA ASP A 104 -3.08 -6.80 35.56
C ASP A 104 -3.77 -7.33 36.82
N ARG A 105 -3.45 -6.77 38.00
CA ARG A 105 -4.09 -7.14 39.28
C ARG A 105 -5.59 -6.84 39.27
N LEU A 106 -6.01 -5.73 38.66
CA LEU A 106 -7.41 -5.38 38.47
C LEU A 106 -8.12 -6.39 37.55
N LEU A 107 -7.50 -6.78 36.44
CA LEU A 107 -8.07 -7.73 35.48
C LEU A 107 -8.17 -9.16 36.04
N GLN A 108 -7.39 -9.52 37.06
CA GLN A 108 -7.56 -10.80 37.77
C GLN A 108 -8.89 -10.87 38.54
N VAL A 109 -9.34 -9.75 39.10
CA VAL A 109 -10.59 -9.69 39.89
C VAL A 109 -11.78 -9.13 39.11
N SER A 110 -11.52 -8.40 38.03
CA SER A 110 -12.52 -7.82 37.13
C SER A 110 -12.09 -8.00 35.67
N PRO A 111 -12.23 -9.22 35.09
CA PRO A 111 -11.66 -9.55 33.78
C PRO A 111 -12.19 -8.73 32.58
N ASN A 112 -13.34 -8.08 32.75
CA ASN A 112 -13.99 -7.24 31.74
C ASN A 112 -13.88 -5.74 32.05
N ASN A 113 -12.99 -5.34 32.97
CA ASN A 113 -12.79 -3.93 33.28
C ASN A 113 -12.26 -3.17 32.05
N ILE A 114 -13.16 -2.46 31.37
CA ILE A 114 -12.85 -1.81 30.09
C ILE A 114 -11.77 -0.73 30.21
N ARG A 115 -11.65 -0.08 31.39
CA ARG A 115 -10.61 0.94 31.64
C ARG A 115 -9.24 0.28 31.75
N ALA A 116 -9.12 -0.81 32.51
CA ALA A 116 -7.88 -1.57 32.61
C ALA A 116 -7.46 -2.14 31.25
N LEU A 117 -8.41 -2.70 30.48
CA LEU A 117 -8.14 -3.18 29.12
C LEU A 117 -7.64 -2.06 28.20
N ALA A 118 -8.19 -0.84 28.31
CA ALA A 118 -7.75 0.33 27.55
C ALA A 118 -6.34 0.80 27.93
N VAL A 119 -6.02 0.80 29.23
CA VAL A 119 -4.69 1.14 29.75
C VAL A 119 -3.65 0.15 29.25
N GLU A 120 -3.89 -1.16 29.41
CA GLU A 120 -3.02 -2.23 28.90
C GLU A 120 -2.78 -2.09 27.41
N THR A 121 -3.87 -1.97 26.64
CA THR A 121 -3.81 -1.80 25.18
C THR A 121 -2.89 -0.64 24.79
N SER A 122 -3.07 0.51 25.44
CA SER A 122 -2.38 1.74 25.07
C SER A 122 -0.90 1.71 25.45
N LEU A 123 -0.57 1.25 26.65
CA LEU A 123 0.81 1.17 27.12
C LEU A 123 1.60 0.10 26.38
N LEU A 124 1.00 -1.06 26.10
CA LEU A 124 1.65 -2.12 25.32
C LEU A 124 1.82 -1.72 23.85
N LYS A 125 0.85 -1.02 23.25
CA LYS A 125 1.03 -0.44 21.92
C LYS A 125 2.18 0.56 21.92
N ALA A 126 2.25 1.45 22.90
CA ALA A 126 3.35 2.41 23.03
C ALA A 126 4.72 1.71 23.19
N GLN A 127 4.79 0.60 23.94
CA GLN A 127 5.99 -0.23 24.01
C GLN A 127 6.37 -0.80 22.64
N GLY A 128 5.40 -1.29 21.85
CA GLY A 128 5.64 -1.74 20.48
C GLY A 128 6.12 -0.62 19.55
N ASP A 129 5.58 0.59 19.70
CA ASP A 129 6.00 1.77 18.94
C ASP A 129 7.47 2.15 19.23
N GLN A 130 7.90 2.00 20.49
CA GLN A 130 9.26 2.31 20.95
C GLN A 130 10.27 1.16 20.77
N ALA A 131 9.80 -0.08 20.62
CA ALA A 131 10.66 -1.26 20.49
C ALA A 131 11.46 -1.23 19.17
N THR A 132 12.76 -1.46 19.28
CA THR A 132 13.68 -1.58 18.15
C THR A 132 13.87 -3.02 17.69
N ASP A 133 13.75 -3.98 18.61
CA ASP A 133 13.78 -5.41 18.28
C ASP A 133 12.46 -5.84 17.61
N PRO A 134 12.49 -6.45 16.41
CA PRO A 134 11.27 -6.84 15.70
C PRO A 134 10.39 -7.84 16.45
N ALA A 135 10.97 -8.77 17.22
CA ALA A 135 10.22 -9.79 17.94
C ALA A 135 9.52 -9.17 19.16
N ALA A 136 10.23 -8.34 19.93
CA ALA A 136 9.66 -7.58 21.05
C ALA A 136 8.55 -6.64 20.58
N LYS A 137 8.76 -5.96 19.45
CA LYS A 137 7.76 -5.08 18.81
C LYS A 137 6.47 -5.84 18.47
N GLN A 138 6.60 -6.96 17.75
CA GLN A 138 5.43 -7.77 17.38
C GLN A 138 4.74 -8.39 18.61
N ALA A 139 5.50 -8.79 19.62
CA ALA A 139 4.94 -9.33 20.87
C ALA A 139 4.13 -8.28 21.64
N ALA A 140 4.63 -7.05 21.72
CA ALA A 140 3.94 -5.94 22.37
C ALA A 140 2.63 -5.58 21.64
N TYR A 141 2.67 -5.46 20.31
CA TYR A 141 1.45 -5.25 19.51
C TYR A 141 0.47 -6.41 19.63
N GLY A 142 0.93 -7.65 19.64
CA GLY A 142 0.07 -8.83 19.81
C GLY A 142 -0.65 -8.84 21.16
N LYS A 143 0.05 -8.49 22.24
CA LYS A 143 -0.59 -8.35 23.56
C LYS A 143 -1.59 -7.20 23.58
N ALA A 144 -1.22 -6.04 23.03
CA ALA A 144 -2.11 -4.88 22.94
C ALA A 144 -3.40 -5.22 22.17
N ALA A 145 -3.29 -5.87 21.02
CA ALA A 145 -4.44 -6.33 20.22
C ALA A 145 -5.30 -7.35 20.98
N GLY A 146 -4.69 -8.26 21.74
CA GLY A 146 -5.42 -9.21 22.59
C GLY A 146 -6.27 -8.53 23.66
N PHE A 147 -5.73 -7.52 24.36
CA PHE A 147 -6.49 -6.71 25.30
C PHE A 147 -7.55 -5.86 24.62
N ALA A 148 -7.25 -5.29 23.44
CA ALA A 148 -8.20 -4.53 22.65
C ALA A 148 -9.41 -5.34 22.20
N GLN A 149 -9.20 -6.57 21.72
CA GLN A 149 -10.28 -7.49 21.34
C GLN A 149 -11.17 -7.85 22.53
N ARG A 150 -10.59 -8.00 23.73
CA ARG A 150 -11.37 -8.18 24.97
C ARG A 150 -12.14 -6.90 25.31
N GLY A 151 -11.52 -5.73 25.18
CA GLY A 151 -12.12 -4.43 25.45
C GLY A 151 -13.35 -4.14 24.59
N LEU A 152 -13.28 -4.44 23.29
CA LEU A 152 -14.43 -4.33 22.37
C LEU A 152 -15.59 -5.27 22.71
N LYS A 153 -15.32 -6.36 23.45
CA LYS A 153 -16.32 -7.32 23.93
C LYS A 153 -16.70 -7.10 25.40
N ALA A 154 -16.12 -6.10 26.06
CA ALA A 154 -16.40 -5.83 27.46
C ALA A 154 -17.88 -5.50 27.64
N THR A 155 -18.46 -6.00 28.72
CA THR A 155 -19.84 -5.72 29.12
C THR A 155 -19.83 -4.73 30.27
N LYS A 156 -20.89 -3.94 30.38
CA LYS A 156 -21.01 -2.96 31.47
C LYS A 156 -21.03 -3.66 32.84
N PRO A 157 -20.43 -3.07 33.88
CA PRO A 157 -20.67 -3.48 35.26
C PRO A 157 -22.15 -3.35 35.64
N ALA A 158 -22.65 -4.19 36.55
CA ALA A 158 -24.06 -4.21 36.95
C ALA A 158 -24.57 -2.84 37.43
N ASP A 159 -23.75 -2.13 38.21
CA ASP A 159 -24.09 -0.85 38.82
C ASP A 159 -23.75 0.37 37.93
N MET A 160 -23.35 0.14 36.67
CA MET A 160 -23.01 1.20 35.73
C MET A 160 -24.22 1.55 34.84
N PRO A 161 -24.61 2.84 34.77
CA PRO A 161 -25.60 3.30 33.80
C PRO A 161 -25.14 3.06 32.35
N ASP A 162 -26.07 2.74 31.46
CA ASP A 162 -25.75 2.46 30.05
C ASP A 162 -25.11 3.65 29.35
N ALA A 163 -25.56 4.88 29.69
CA ALA A 163 -24.99 6.11 29.15
C ALA A 163 -23.52 6.31 29.54
N ASP A 164 -23.16 5.98 30.79
CA ASP A 164 -21.78 6.08 31.27
C ASP A 164 -20.89 5.04 30.60
N PHE A 165 -21.39 3.81 30.45
CA PHE A 165 -20.65 2.76 29.74
C PHE A 165 -20.45 3.12 28.27
N ALA A 166 -21.48 3.63 27.60
CA ALA A 166 -21.40 4.10 26.21
C ALA A 166 -20.41 5.27 26.07
N ALA A 167 -20.36 6.18 27.05
CA ALA A 167 -19.37 7.26 27.08
C ALA A 167 -17.94 6.72 27.20
N ILE A 168 -17.72 5.70 28.05
CA ILE A 168 -16.42 5.03 28.16
C ILE A 168 -16.06 4.35 26.83
N GLN A 169 -16.97 3.58 26.23
CA GLN A 169 -16.75 2.92 24.94
C GLN A 169 -16.37 3.92 23.85
N LYS A 170 -17.08 5.06 23.77
CA LYS A 170 -16.75 6.13 22.82
C LYS A 170 -15.33 6.68 23.03
N GLN A 171 -14.87 6.73 24.27
CA GLN A 171 -13.52 7.17 24.60
C GLN A 171 -12.45 6.13 24.25
N VAL A 172 -12.70 4.85 24.48
CA VAL A 172 -11.64 3.82 24.41
C VAL A 172 -11.61 2.99 23.14
N ASN A 173 -12.75 2.82 22.45
CA ASN A 173 -12.86 1.99 21.25
C ASN A 173 -11.90 2.39 20.12
N PRO A 174 -11.65 3.69 19.84
CA PRO A 174 -10.68 4.08 18.81
C PRO A 174 -9.29 3.47 19.08
N TYR A 175 -8.83 3.48 20.33
CA TYR A 175 -7.54 2.91 20.72
C TYR A 175 -7.51 1.38 20.61
N PHE A 176 -8.63 0.71 20.89
CA PHE A 176 -8.74 -0.72 20.65
C PHE A 176 -8.60 -1.06 19.16
N TYR A 177 -9.30 -0.32 18.30
CA TYR A 177 -9.19 -0.52 16.85
C TYR A 177 -7.78 -0.21 16.34
N SER A 178 -7.15 0.87 16.80
CA SER A 178 -5.77 1.23 16.45
C SER A 178 -4.77 0.11 16.80
N ALA A 179 -4.89 -0.49 18.00
CA ALA A 179 -4.02 -1.58 18.44
C ALA A 179 -4.21 -2.87 17.62
N ILE A 180 -5.46 -3.21 17.29
CA ILE A 180 -5.76 -4.36 16.40
C ILE A 180 -5.20 -4.09 15.00
N GLY A 181 -5.37 -2.86 14.50
CA GLY A 181 -4.92 -2.44 13.18
C GLY A 181 -3.40 -2.57 13.02
N ILE A 182 -2.62 -2.07 13.98
CA ILE A 182 -1.15 -2.09 13.86
C ILE A 182 -0.58 -3.50 13.99
N ASP A 183 -1.16 -4.32 14.86
CA ASP A 183 -0.78 -5.72 15.03
C ASP A 183 -1.05 -6.52 13.75
N ALA A 184 -2.23 -6.34 13.15
CA ALA A 184 -2.59 -6.97 11.89
C ALA A 184 -1.71 -6.47 10.72
N LEU A 185 -1.49 -5.16 10.62
CA LEU A 185 -0.66 -4.56 9.57
C LEU A 185 0.77 -5.10 9.61
N THR A 186 1.37 -5.17 10.80
CA THR A 186 2.74 -5.71 10.98
C THR A 186 2.85 -7.20 10.66
N ARG A 187 1.76 -7.96 10.83
CA ARG A 187 1.66 -9.37 10.38
C ARG A 187 1.26 -9.53 8.90
N LYS A 188 1.10 -8.44 8.16
CA LYS A 188 0.62 -8.44 6.76
C LYS A 188 -0.79 -9.02 6.60
N ASP A 189 -1.60 -8.97 7.65
CA ASP A 189 -3.03 -9.29 7.59
C ASP A 189 -3.82 -8.03 7.20
N SER A 190 -3.76 -7.70 5.90
CA SER A 190 -4.46 -6.53 5.35
C SER A 190 -5.97 -6.54 5.62
N PRO A 191 -6.72 -7.65 5.47
CA PRO A 191 -8.16 -7.66 5.77
C PRO A 191 -8.48 -7.21 7.21
N THR A 192 -7.77 -7.75 8.21
CA THR A 192 -7.99 -7.36 9.61
C THR A 192 -7.55 -5.92 9.86
N ALA A 193 -6.40 -5.50 9.32
CA ALA A 193 -5.91 -4.12 9.46
C ALA A 193 -6.89 -3.10 8.85
N ILE A 194 -7.39 -3.36 7.64
CA ILE A 194 -8.39 -2.51 6.97
C ILE A 194 -9.65 -2.41 7.83
N SER A 195 -10.20 -3.54 8.27
CA SER A 195 -11.43 -3.57 9.07
C SER A 195 -11.28 -2.79 10.38
N ALA A 196 -10.15 -2.94 11.06
CA ALA A 196 -9.86 -2.26 12.32
C ALA A 196 -9.75 -0.74 12.12
N TYR A 197 -8.89 -0.27 11.21
CA TYR A 197 -8.70 1.17 11.00
C TYR A 197 -9.95 1.85 10.41
N GLU A 198 -10.75 1.19 9.58
CA GLU A 198 -12.03 1.76 9.16
C GLU A 198 -13.04 1.85 10.31
N SER A 199 -13.00 0.92 11.26
CA SER A 199 -13.84 0.97 12.47
C SER A 199 -13.38 2.07 13.41
N GLU A 200 -12.07 2.32 13.52
CA GLU A 200 -11.52 3.47 14.24
C GLU A 200 -12.07 4.79 13.67
N LEU A 201 -11.94 5.00 12.35
CA LEU A 201 -12.44 6.21 11.70
C LEU A 201 -13.95 6.41 11.89
N LYS A 202 -14.75 5.33 11.90
CA LYS A 202 -16.21 5.38 12.16
C LYS A 202 -16.53 5.70 13.62
N SER A 203 -15.61 5.43 14.55
CA SER A 203 -15.85 5.55 16.00
C SER A 203 -15.58 6.95 16.55
N VAL A 204 -15.00 7.85 15.74
CA VAL A 204 -14.61 9.21 16.15
C VAL A 204 -15.32 10.29 15.34
N PRO A 205 -15.52 11.50 15.89
CA PRO A 205 -15.95 12.66 15.12
C PRO A 205 -14.95 12.98 13.99
N ILE A 206 -15.45 13.49 12.86
CA ILE A 206 -14.63 13.76 11.67
C ILE A 206 -13.48 14.73 11.97
N GLU A 207 -13.68 15.67 12.88
CA GLU A 207 -12.69 16.66 13.30
C GLU A 207 -11.45 15.99 13.91
N GLN A 208 -11.63 14.88 14.65
CA GLN A 208 -10.51 14.13 15.22
C GLN A 208 -9.68 13.41 14.15
N THR A 209 -10.28 13.08 12.99
CA THR A 209 -9.58 12.46 11.86
C THR A 209 -8.77 13.46 11.03
N GLN A 210 -8.94 14.76 11.28
CA GLN A 210 -8.28 15.86 10.59
C GLN A 210 -7.18 16.52 11.43
N ALA A 211 -7.15 16.24 12.74
CA ALA A 211 -6.14 16.77 13.65
C ALA A 211 -4.84 15.96 13.57
N PRO A 212 -3.66 16.60 13.71
CA PRO A 212 -2.40 15.89 13.89
C PRO A 212 -2.47 14.99 15.12
N GLY A 213 -2.20 13.69 14.95
CA GLY A 213 -2.24 12.73 16.04
C GLY A 213 -2.34 11.27 15.57
N PRO A 214 -2.58 10.34 16.52
CA PRO A 214 -2.62 8.91 16.24
C PRO A 214 -3.63 8.53 15.14
N ILE A 215 -4.85 9.06 15.17
CA ILE A 215 -5.90 8.73 14.18
C ILE A 215 -5.48 9.12 12.75
N LEU A 216 -4.80 10.25 12.59
CA LEU A 216 -4.30 10.68 11.28
C LEU A 216 -3.15 9.77 10.81
N GLN A 217 -2.28 9.34 11.72
CA GLN A 217 -1.24 8.34 11.45
C GLN A 217 -1.85 6.97 11.10
N ASP A 218 -2.89 6.56 11.80
CA ASP A 218 -3.60 5.30 11.57
C ASP A 218 -4.37 5.34 10.24
N THR A 219 -4.82 6.51 9.78
CA THR A 219 -5.33 6.72 8.40
C THR A 219 -4.24 6.42 7.34
N PHE A 220 -2.98 6.74 7.63
CA PHE A 220 -1.88 6.39 6.74
C PHE A 220 -1.60 4.88 6.76
N PHE A 221 -1.69 4.25 7.93
CA PHE A 221 -1.59 2.81 8.07
C PHE A 221 -2.73 2.06 7.36
N LEU A 222 -3.94 2.62 7.33
CA LEU A 222 -5.02 2.14 6.48
C LEU A 222 -4.66 2.19 4.99
N ALA A 223 -4.04 3.28 4.52
CA ALA A 223 -3.55 3.37 3.15
C ALA A 223 -2.51 2.28 2.84
N GLN A 224 -1.59 2.01 3.77
CA GLN A 224 -0.62 0.92 3.64
C GLN A 224 -1.30 -0.46 3.64
N ALA A 225 -2.32 -0.67 4.46
CA ALA A 225 -3.07 -1.92 4.48
C ALA A 225 -3.77 -2.20 3.13
N TYR A 226 -4.36 -1.17 2.53
CA TYR A 226 -4.93 -1.24 1.18
C TYR A 226 -3.88 -1.47 0.09
N TYR A 227 -2.70 -0.87 0.22
CA TYR A 227 -1.57 -1.13 -0.67
C TYR A 227 -1.03 -2.57 -0.54
N GLY A 228 -0.98 -3.11 0.68
CA GLY A 228 -0.50 -4.47 0.97
C GLY A 228 -1.52 -5.57 0.73
N ALA A 229 -2.78 -5.23 0.42
CA ALA A 229 -3.83 -6.19 0.16
C ALA A 229 -3.52 -7.05 -1.08
N THR A 230 -4.18 -8.21 -1.21
CA THR A 230 -4.00 -9.13 -2.35
C THR A 230 -5.34 -9.41 -3.02
N PRO A 231 -5.64 -8.83 -4.20
CA PRO A 231 -4.84 -7.80 -4.89
C PRO A 231 -4.88 -6.43 -4.15
N PRO A 232 -3.90 -5.53 -4.37
CA PRO A 232 -3.92 -4.19 -3.80
C PRO A 232 -5.13 -3.37 -4.25
N ASP A 233 -5.74 -2.61 -3.35
CA ASP A 233 -6.73 -1.57 -3.71
C ASP A 233 -6.01 -0.23 -3.81
N LEU A 234 -5.44 0.04 -4.99
CA LEU A 234 -4.66 1.24 -5.24
C LEU A 234 -5.52 2.52 -5.23
N ARG A 235 -6.82 2.42 -5.50
CA ARG A 235 -7.74 3.56 -5.39
C ARG A 235 -7.90 3.99 -3.94
N LYS A 236 -8.19 3.04 -3.05
CA LYS A 236 -8.32 3.32 -1.61
C LYS A 236 -6.97 3.69 -0.99
N CYS A 237 -5.87 3.02 -1.38
CA CYS A 237 -4.52 3.45 -1.00
C CYS A 237 -4.29 4.93 -1.34
N THR A 238 -4.59 5.32 -2.59
CA THR A 238 -4.43 6.71 -3.02
C THR A 238 -5.24 7.65 -2.15
N PHE A 239 -6.52 7.35 -1.95
CA PHE A 239 -7.43 8.22 -1.21
C PHE A 239 -6.96 8.45 0.23
N TYR A 240 -6.69 7.37 0.99
CA TYR A 240 -6.32 7.50 2.40
C TYR A 240 -4.92 8.10 2.58
N ALA A 241 -3.94 7.76 1.74
CA ALA A 241 -2.63 8.40 1.80
C ALA A 241 -2.71 9.89 1.44
N THR A 242 -3.56 10.27 0.47
CA THR A 242 -3.81 11.67 0.13
C THR A 242 -4.52 12.40 1.28
N ARG A 243 -5.51 11.76 1.93
CA ARG A 243 -6.20 12.31 3.09
C ARG A 243 -5.22 12.60 4.22
N THR A 244 -4.33 11.65 4.55
CA THR A 244 -3.26 11.88 5.54
C THR A 244 -2.41 13.08 5.13
N ALA A 245 -1.92 13.13 3.89
CA ALA A 245 -1.06 14.21 3.42
C ALA A 245 -1.75 15.59 3.44
N ASN A 246 -3.06 15.65 3.18
CA ASN A 246 -3.83 16.90 3.22
C ASN A 246 -3.88 17.51 4.64
N PHE A 247 -4.07 16.68 5.66
CA PHE A 247 -4.23 17.12 7.05
C PHE A 247 -2.93 17.08 7.87
N ALA A 248 -1.87 16.48 7.33
CA ALA A 248 -0.56 16.48 7.96
C ALA A 248 0.01 17.90 8.05
N PRO A 249 0.70 18.26 9.15
CA PRO A 249 1.51 19.47 9.21
C PRO A 249 2.51 19.52 8.06
N ASP A 250 2.82 20.71 7.54
CA ASP A 250 3.61 20.88 6.31
C ASP A 250 4.96 20.13 6.33
N GLN A 251 5.63 20.12 7.49
CA GLN A 251 6.90 19.41 7.68
C GLN A 251 6.81 17.89 7.50
N TYR A 252 5.62 17.29 7.65
CA TYR A 252 5.38 15.85 7.53
C TYR A 252 4.74 15.44 6.20
N LYS A 253 4.23 16.40 5.40
CA LYS A 253 3.67 16.10 4.06
C LYS A 253 4.64 15.31 3.17
N PRO A 254 5.95 15.61 3.12
CA PRO A 254 6.92 14.82 2.34
C PRO A 254 7.00 13.35 2.76
N THR A 255 6.62 12.99 3.99
CA THR A 255 6.60 11.60 4.48
C THR A 255 5.42 10.81 3.92
N PHE A 256 4.25 11.44 3.78
CA PHE A 256 3.00 10.75 3.43
C PHE A 256 2.66 10.82 1.94
N GLN A 257 2.99 11.94 1.28
CA GLN A 257 2.69 12.20 -0.13
C GLN A 257 3.25 11.13 -1.10
N PRO A 258 4.45 10.54 -0.90
CA PRO A 258 5.00 9.58 -1.85
C PRO A 258 4.13 8.33 -2.06
N LEU A 259 3.54 7.76 -1.00
CA LEU A 259 2.66 6.60 -1.12
C LEU A 259 1.40 6.95 -1.93
N ALA A 260 0.83 8.13 -1.67
CA ALA A 260 -0.35 8.61 -2.39
C ALA A 260 -0.09 8.74 -3.90
N SER A 261 1.01 9.42 -4.26
CA SER A 261 1.42 9.59 -5.65
C SER A 261 1.79 8.27 -6.32
N TYR A 262 2.44 7.36 -5.59
CA TYR A 262 2.77 6.03 -6.12
C TYR A 262 1.52 5.20 -6.42
N CYS A 263 0.60 5.08 -5.46
CA CYS A 263 -0.65 4.34 -5.65
C CYS A 263 -1.49 4.95 -6.79
N TYR A 264 -1.54 6.27 -6.90
CA TYR A 264 -2.24 6.95 -7.98
C TYR A 264 -1.63 6.61 -9.34
N LYS A 265 -0.32 6.85 -9.52
CA LYS A 265 0.37 6.57 -10.78
C LYS A 265 0.30 5.11 -11.17
N LYS A 266 0.44 4.20 -10.21
CA LYS A 266 0.38 2.76 -10.45
C LYS A 266 -1.00 2.33 -10.94
N TYR A 267 -2.06 2.96 -10.46
CA TYR A 267 -3.42 2.67 -10.90
C TYR A 267 -3.81 3.43 -12.17
N HIS A 268 -3.51 4.73 -12.26
CA HIS A 268 -3.98 5.68 -13.28
C HIS A 268 -3.03 5.83 -14.48
N GLY A 269 -1.73 5.61 -14.29
CA GLY A 269 -0.71 5.71 -15.34
C GLY A 269 -0.08 7.10 -15.50
N SER A 270 -0.63 8.15 -14.89
CA SER A 270 -0.09 9.52 -14.97
C SER A 270 -0.38 10.34 -13.69
N ASP A 271 0.02 11.62 -13.69
CA ASP A 271 -0.33 12.60 -12.64
C ASP A 271 -1.66 13.35 -12.92
N GLU A 272 -2.23 13.19 -14.11
CA GLU A 272 -3.43 13.93 -14.53
C GLU A 272 -4.61 13.62 -13.62
N GLY A 273 -5.39 14.64 -13.24
CA GLY A 273 -6.59 14.46 -12.41
C GLY A 273 -6.35 14.22 -10.92
N TYR A 274 -5.10 14.15 -10.44
CA TYR A 274 -4.80 13.88 -9.03
C TYR A 274 -5.37 14.94 -8.07
N ASP A 275 -5.51 16.19 -8.49
CA ASP A 275 -6.10 17.26 -7.67
C ASP A 275 -7.59 17.02 -7.32
N ALA A 276 -8.32 16.25 -8.14
CA ALA A 276 -9.68 15.81 -7.80
C ALA A 276 -9.66 14.86 -6.60
N VAL A 277 -8.64 14.00 -6.50
CA VAL A 277 -8.45 13.11 -5.34
C VAL A 277 -8.12 13.92 -4.10
N LYS A 278 -7.25 14.94 -4.19
CA LYS A 278 -6.96 15.83 -3.05
C LYS A 278 -8.22 16.52 -2.54
N THR A 279 -9.04 17.04 -3.44
CA THR A 279 -10.30 17.69 -3.10
C THR A 279 -11.27 16.72 -2.43
N ALA A 280 -11.46 15.53 -3.01
CA ALA A 280 -12.34 14.52 -2.45
C ALA A 280 -11.87 14.01 -1.08
N ALA A 281 -10.56 13.79 -0.91
CA ALA A 281 -9.94 13.32 0.31
C ALA A 281 -10.00 14.35 1.44
N ALA A 282 -10.00 15.65 1.13
CA ALA A 282 -10.23 16.70 2.11
C ALA A 282 -11.70 16.73 2.58
N ALA A 283 -12.64 16.56 1.65
CA ALA A 283 -14.07 16.70 1.92
C ALA A 283 -14.74 15.45 2.53
N ASN A 284 -14.19 14.25 2.31
CA ASN A 284 -14.85 12.99 2.68
C ASN A 284 -13.95 12.13 3.57
N LEU A 285 -14.56 11.48 4.57
CA LEU A 285 -13.85 10.54 5.44
C LEU A 285 -13.55 9.20 4.75
N PHE A 286 -14.50 8.72 3.93
CA PHE A 286 -14.39 7.51 3.12
C PHE A 286 -14.40 7.88 1.64
N VAL A 287 -13.89 6.99 0.77
CA VAL A 287 -13.91 7.21 -0.68
C VAL A 287 -15.36 7.42 -1.14
N PRO A 288 -15.73 8.59 -1.67
CA PRO A 288 -17.09 8.82 -2.15
C PRO A 288 -17.30 8.09 -3.49
N ASP A 289 -18.52 7.61 -3.73
CA ASP A 289 -18.89 6.94 -4.98
C ASP A 289 -18.69 7.84 -6.22
N SER A 290 -18.76 9.16 -6.02
CA SER A 290 -18.51 10.15 -7.07
C SER A 290 -17.04 10.28 -7.48
N LEU A 291 -16.08 9.77 -6.69
CA LEU A 291 -14.67 9.85 -7.02
C LEU A 291 -14.28 8.75 -8.01
N VAL A 292 -14.20 9.11 -9.28
CA VAL A 292 -13.70 8.25 -10.36
C VAL A 292 -12.22 8.50 -10.59
N ILE A 293 -11.40 7.48 -10.33
CA ILE A 293 -10.01 7.43 -10.80
C ILE A 293 -10.02 6.45 -11.97
N LYS A 294 -9.65 6.90 -13.16
CA LYS A 294 -9.57 6.02 -14.33
C LYS A 294 -8.36 5.10 -14.18
N PRO A 295 -8.45 3.80 -14.49
CA PRO A 295 -7.25 2.96 -14.57
C PRO A 295 -6.35 3.42 -15.73
N ALA A 296 -5.08 3.04 -15.68
CA ALA A 296 -4.14 3.17 -16.78
C ALA A 296 -4.67 2.41 -18.01
N PRO A 297 -4.51 2.94 -19.22
CA PRO A 297 -4.89 2.23 -20.43
C PRO A 297 -4.18 0.88 -20.52
N THR A 298 -4.92 -0.16 -20.85
CA THR A 298 -4.38 -1.48 -21.18
C THR A 298 -3.74 -1.47 -22.57
N PRO A 299 -2.87 -2.44 -22.91
CA PRO A 299 -2.38 -2.60 -24.28
C PRO A 299 -3.52 -2.66 -25.31
N GLN A 300 -4.63 -3.30 -24.96
CA GLN A 300 -5.83 -3.36 -25.79
C GLN A 300 -6.48 -1.97 -25.97
N ASP A 301 -6.52 -1.13 -24.94
CA ASP A 301 -7.05 0.25 -25.07
C ASP A 301 -6.22 1.07 -26.06
N TYR A 302 -4.89 0.88 -26.06
CA TYR A 302 -4.01 1.51 -27.06
C TYR A 302 -4.26 0.97 -28.48
N VAL A 303 -4.56 -0.32 -28.62
CA VAL A 303 -4.97 -0.89 -29.92
C VAL A 303 -6.26 -0.24 -30.40
N ASP A 304 -7.29 -0.19 -29.55
CA ASP A 304 -8.58 0.41 -29.86
C ASP A 304 -8.42 1.89 -30.25
N GLN A 305 -7.63 2.65 -29.48
CA GLN A 305 -7.33 4.06 -29.76
C GLN A 305 -6.57 4.25 -31.07
N THR A 306 -5.55 3.44 -31.34
CA THR A 306 -4.75 3.53 -32.57
C THR A 306 -5.61 3.26 -33.79
N LEU A 307 -6.47 2.22 -33.73
CA LEU A 307 -7.40 1.90 -34.82
C LEU A 307 -8.47 2.97 -35.03
N ALA A 308 -8.95 3.61 -33.96
CA ALA A 308 -9.94 4.68 -34.05
C ALA A 308 -9.34 5.99 -34.60
N SER A 309 -8.08 6.28 -34.27
CA SER A 309 -7.38 7.51 -34.65
C SER A 309 -6.59 7.40 -35.96
N THR A 310 -6.50 6.22 -36.56
CA THR A 310 -5.77 5.97 -37.81
C THR A 310 -6.76 5.61 -38.93
N PRO A 311 -7.21 6.57 -39.75
CA PRO A 311 -8.18 6.31 -40.83
C PRO A 311 -7.60 5.41 -41.92
N ASN A 312 -6.30 5.52 -42.18
CA ASN A 312 -5.61 4.76 -43.22
C ASN A 312 -4.61 3.78 -42.61
N LEU A 313 -4.98 2.50 -42.57
CA LEU A 313 -4.15 1.43 -42.03
C LEU A 313 -3.06 0.95 -43.00
N ASP A 314 -3.09 1.35 -44.28
CA ASP A 314 -1.99 1.07 -45.22
C ASP A 314 -0.70 1.76 -44.80
N THR A 315 -0.80 2.95 -44.21
CA THR A 315 0.35 3.77 -43.79
C THR A 315 0.80 3.48 -42.35
N LEU A 316 0.19 2.51 -41.68
CA LEU A 316 0.53 2.16 -40.30
C LEU A 316 1.99 1.69 -40.22
N ALA A 317 2.75 2.30 -39.30
CA ALA A 317 4.14 1.95 -39.07
C ALA A 317 4.26 0.47 -38.66
N LEU A 318 5.40 -0.15 -38.97
CA LEU A 318 5.62 -1.57 -38.68
C LEU A 318 5.47 -1.88 -37.19
N ALA A 319 6.07 -1.06 -36.32
CA ALA A 319 6.00 -1.25 -34.87
C ALA A 319 4.56 -1.18 -34.35
N ASP A 320 3.74 -0.24 -34.83
CA ASP A 320 2.33 -0.13 -34.43
C ASP A 320 1.52 -1.33 -34.94
N ARG A 321 1.82 -1.83 -36.15
CA ARG A 321 1.19 -3.04 -36.70
C ARG A 321 1.54 -4.26 -35.86
N GLU A 322 2.81 -4.47 -35.55
CA GLU A 322 3.29 -5.56 -34.69
C GLU A 322 2.68 -5.48 -33.28
N PHE A 323 2.58 -4.26 -32.72
CA PHE A 323 1.94 -4.02 -31.44
C PHE A 323 0.46 -4.41 -31.47
N ILE A 324 -0.30 -4.01 -32.51
CA ILE A 324 -1.72 -4.36 -32.67
C ILE A 324 -1.90 -5.86 -32.91
N ILE A 325 -1.05 -6.50 -33.72
CA ILE A 325 -1.10 -7.94 -33.95
C ILE A 325 -0.88 -8.70 -32.63
N THR A 326 0.04 -8.24 -31.78
CA THR A 326 0.41 -8.90 -30.52
C THR A 326 -0.63 -8.68 -29.42
N ASN A 327 -1.17 -7.46 -29.30
CA ASN A 327 -1.98 -7.04 -28.16
C ASN A 327 -3.48 -6.89 -28.46
N GLY A 328 -3.87 -6.93 -29.74
CA GLY A 328 -5.24 -6.80 -30.19
C GLY A 328 -5.99 -8.13 -30.28
N LYS A 329 -7.32 -8.03 -30.42
CA LYS A 329 -8.17 -9.17 -30.75
C LYS A 329 -7.86 -9.71 -32.15
N PRO A 330 -8.13 -10.98 -32.46
CA PRO A 330 -7.86 -11.56 -33.79
C PRO A 330 -8.41 -10.71 -34.95
N GLU A 331 -9.62 -10.16 -34.82
CA GLU A 331 -10.24 -9.33 -35.85
C GLU A 331 -9.50 -8.00 -36.08
N GLN A 332 -8.85 -7.49 -35.04
CA GLN A 332 -8.06 -6.25 -35.11
C GLN A 332 -6.69 -6.49 -35.75
N ALA A 333 -6.07 -7.62 -35.42
CA ALA A 333 -4.84 -8.07 -36.05
C ALA A 333 -5.06 -8.32 -37.56
N ASP A 334 -6.16 -9.00 -37.92
CA ASP A 334 -6.56 -9.19 -39.32
C ASP A 334 -6.80 -7.85 -40.00
N LYS A 335 -7.45 -6.90 -39.33
CA LYS A 335 -7.73 -5.57 -39.87
C LYS A 335 -6.45 -4.78 -40.21
N VAL A 336 -5.38 -4.89 -39.41
CA VAL A 336 -4.11 -4.20 -39.70
C VAL A 336 -3.19 -4.96 -40.65
N PHE A 337 -3.39 -6.28 -40.78
CA PHE A 337 -2.62 -7.11 -41.71
C PHE A 337 -3.23 -7.15 -43.12
N ALA A 338 -4.56 -7.12 -43.24
CA ALA A 338 -5.28 -7.17 -44.52
C ALA A 338 -4.77 -6.14 -45.57
N PRO A 339 -4.45 -4.88 -45.21
CA PRO A 339 -3.96 -3.91 -46.18
C PRO A 339 -2.56 -4.23 -46.71
N VAL A 340 -1.73 -4.99 -45.98
CA VAL A 340 -0.39 -5.39 -46.43
C VAL A 340 -0.32 -6.78 -47.04
N LYS A 341 -1.30 -7.65 -46.75
CA LYS A 341 -1.35 -9.01 -47.28
C LYS A 341 -1.32 -9.01 -48.82
N GLY A 342 -0.42 -9.82 -49.39
CA GLY A 342 -0.21 -9.92 -50.82
C GLY A 342 0.63 -8.79 -51.44
N LYS A 343 1.06 -7.78 -50.66
CA LYS A 343 1.96 -6.74 -51.15
C LYS A 343 3.41 -7.22 -51.09
N GLU A 344 4.13 -7.05 -52.19
CA GLU A 344 5.58 -7.24 -52.23
C GLU A 344 6.28 -5.99 -51.67
N VAL A 345 7.25 -6.21 -50.79
CA VAL A 345 8.06 -5.15 -50.18
C VAL A 345 9.51 -5.55 -50.11
N ARG A 346 10.38 -4.55 -50.00
CA ARG A 346 11.80 -4.69 -49.74
C ARG A 346 12.06 -4.42 -48.26
N ILE A 347 12.60 -5.40 -47.55
CA ILE A 347 12.83 -5.36 -46.10
C ILE A 347 14.30 -5.61 -45.80
N SER A 348 14.87 -4.77 -44.93
CA SER A 348 16.23 -4.95 -44.39
C SER A 348 16.15 -5.36 -42.93
N GLY A 349 16.88 -6.41 -42.56
CA GLY A 349 16.85 -6.99 -41.21
C GLY A 349 18.15 -7.69 -40.83
N THR A 350 18.29 -7.97 -39.55
CA THR A 350 19.40 -8.76 -39.01
C THR A 350 19.02 -10.23 -39.05
N VAL A 351 19.90 -11.08 -39.60
CA VAL A 351 19.68 -12.53 -39.70
C VAL A 351 19.71 -13.15 -38.31
N ILE A 352 18.61 -13.77 -37.90
CA ILE A 352 18.49 -14.52 -36.65
C ILE A 352 18.72 -16.01 -36.89
N SER A 353 18.17 -16.55 -37.98
CA SER A 353 18.48 -17.89 -38.47
C SER A 353 18.29 -17.94 -39.99
N ALA A 354 19.00 -18.86 -40.66
CA ALA A 354 18.89 -19.02 -42.10
C ALA A 354 19.19 -20.46 -42.52
N THR A 355 18.48 -20.89 -43.56
CA THR A 355 18.71 -22.11 -44.35
C THR A 355 18.80 -21.70 -45.82
N ASP A 356 18.93 -22.66 -46.74
CA ASP A 356 18.86 -22.36 -48.18
C ASP A 356 17.46 -21.90 -48.61
N SER A 357 16.41 -22.35 -47.94
CA SER A 357 15.02 -22.16 -48.35
C SER A 357 14.22 -21.21 -47.44
N SER A 358 14.79 -20.78 -46.31
CA SER A 358 14.13 -19.88 -45.37
C SER A 358 15.12 -18.99 -44.61
N VAL A 359 14.77 -17.73 -44.40
CA VAL A 359 15.54 -16.77 -43.60
C VAL A 359 14.64 -16.09 -42.56
N ALA A 360 14.99 -16.21 -41.28
CA ALA A 360 14.32 -15.49 -40.20
C ALA A 360 15.09 -14.21 -39.86
N LEU A 361 14.41 -13.06 -39.93
CA LEU A 361 14.99 -11.74 -39.71
C LEU A 361 14.39 -11.08 -38.47
N ALA A 362 15.23 -10.27 -37.82
CA ALA A 362 14.81 -9.21 -36.90
C ALA A 362 14.74 -7.89 -37.68
N VAL A 363 13.54 -7.34 -37.85
CA VAL A 363 13.25 -6.19 -38.71
C VAL A 363 12.91 -4.96 -37.89
N SER A 364 11.99 -5.07 -36.95
CA SER A 364 11.65 -3.99 -36.02
C SER A 364 12.82 -3.72 -35.07
N ASP A 365 12.89 -2.49 -34.56
CA ASP A 365 13.95 -2.11 -33.64
C ASP A 365 13.90 -2.93 -32.34
N ASP A 366 12.70 -3.29 -31.88
CA ASP A 366 12.50 -4.14 -30.71
C ASP A 366 12.98 -5.57 -30.96
N ALA A 367 12.67 -6.15 -32.12
CA ALA A 367 13.16 -7.47 -32.53
C ALA A 367 14.69 -7.49 -32.63
N LYS A 368 15.28 -6.44 -33.23
CA LYS A 368 16.75 -6.27 -33.33
C LYS A 368 17.40 -6.17 -31.96
N GLN A 369 16.82 -5.39 -31.05
CA GLN A 369 17.33 -5.24 -29.68
C GLN A 369 17.18 -6.53 -28.87
N ALA A 370 16.09 -7.28 -29.06
CA ALA A 370 15.83 -8.54 -28.39
C ALA A 370 16.57 -9.73 -29.03
N THR A 371 17.22 -9.54 -30.18
CA THR A 371 17.83 -10.62 -30.99
C THR A 371 16.84 -11.75 -31.31
N LYS A 372 15.58 -11.38 -31.61
CA LYS A 372 14.49 -12.31 -31.94
C LYS A 372 13.97 -12.01 -33.34
N ALA A 373 13.57 -13.06 -34.05
CA ALA A 373 12.91 -12.86 -35.34
C ALA A 373 11.47 -12.39 -35.12
N ASP A 374 11.06 -11.45 -35.96
CA ASP A 374 9.69 -10.97 -36.13
C ASP A 374 9.20 -11.25 -37.57
N PHE A 375 10.11 -11.62 -38.48
CA PHE A 375 9.81 -12.04 -39.85
C PHE A 375 10.44 -13.39 -40.20
N THR A 376 9.71 -14.22 -40.94
CA THR A 376 10.25 -15.40 -41.65
C THR A 376 10.02 -15.23 -43.15
N PHE A 377 11.06 -15.38 -43.94
CA PHE A 377 11.03 -15.31 -45.40
C PHE A 377 11.19 -16.70 -45.99
N ALA A 378 10.15 -17.24 -46.61
CA ALA A 378 10.24 -18.40 -47.48
C ALA A 378 10.82 -17.97 -48.85
N MET A 379 11.99 -18.52 -49.18
CA MET A 379 12.73 -18.15 -50.38
C MET A 379 12.05 -18.73 -51.63
N LYS A 380 11.98 -17.93 -52.70
CA LYS A 380 11.43 -18.39 -53.99
C LYS A 380 12.29 -19.46 -54.64
N GLU A 381 13.61 -19.29 -54.56
CA GLU A 381 14.61 -20.26 -54.98
C GLU A 381 15.61 -20.51 -53.83
N PRO A 382 16.17 -21.73 -53.69
CA PRO A 382 17.20 -22.00 -52.71
C PRO A 382 18.41 -21.05 -52.84
N LEU A 383 18.83 -20.45 -51.73
CA LEU A 383 19.96 -19.56 -51.64
C LEU A 383 21.26 -20.30 -51.97
N LYS A 384 21.99 -19.79 -52.97
CA LYS A 384 23.34 -20.27 -53.31
C LYS A 384 24.34 -20.05 -52.17
N THR A 385 24.09 -19.07 -51.31
CA THR A 385 24.92 -18.77 -50.14
C THR A 385 24.00 -18.40 -49.00
N VAL A 386 23.98 -19.23 -47.96
CA VAL A 386 23.19 -18.98 -46.75
C VAL A 386 23.84 -17.81 -45.99
N PRO A 387 23.09 -16.74 -45.66
CA PRO A 387 23.64 -15.59 -44.97
C PRO A 387 24.02 -15.95 -43.54
N ALA A 388 25.10 -15.33 -43.03
CA ALA A 388 25.58 -15.57 -41.68
C ALA A 388 24.62 -14.97 -40.65
N VAL A 389 24.38 -15.69 -39.55
CA VAL A 389 23.65 -15.18 -38.38
C VAL A 389 24.33 -13.91 -37.86
N GLY A 390 23.55 -12.89 -37.51
CA GLY A 390 24.00 -11.58 -37.08
C GLY A 390 24.38 -10.62 -38.21
N SER A 391 24.46 -11.08 -39.46
CA SER A 391 24.65 -10.19 -40.61
C SER A 391 23.36 -9.45 -40.98
N THR A 392 23.48 -8.29 -41.62
CA THR A 392 22.34 -7.58 -42.22
C THR A 392 22.15 -8.04 -43.66
N ILE A 393 20.91 -8.38 -44.00
CA ILE A 393 20.49 -8.72 -45.37
C ILE A 393 19.26 -7.92 -45.75
N GLU A 394 19.10 -7.70 -47.05
CA GLU A 394 17.92 -7.08 -47.63
C GLU A 394 17.25 -8.05 -48.60
N LEU A 395 15.98 -8.32 -48.36
CA LEU A 395 15.17 -9.26 -49.13
C LEU A 395 13.95 -8.53 -49.71
N THR A 396 13.57 -8.83 -50.94
CA THR A 396 12.18 -8.64 -51.35
C THR A 396 11.35 -9.82 -50.85
N GLY A 397 10.05 -9.63 -50.66
CA GLY A 397 9.12 -10.71 -50.35
C GLY A 397 7.69 -10.20 -50.28
N THR A 398 6.74 -11.11 -50.40
CA THR A 398 5.30 -10.83 -50.31
C THR A 398 4.74 -11.21 -48.94
N PHE A 399 4.02 -10.30 -48.28
CA PHE A 399 3.31 -10.62 -47.03
C PHE A 399 2.28 -11.72 -47.26
N ASP A 400 2.38 -12.84 -46.55
CA ASP A 400 1.48 -13.98 -46.70
C ASP A 400 0.54 -14.15 -45.49
N SER A 401 1.13 -14.38 -44.33
CA SER A 401 0.41 -14.68 -43.10
C SER A 401 1.13 -14.14 -41.87
N TYR A 402 0.53 -14.29 -40.68
CA TYR A 402 1.16 -13.94 -39.41
C TYR A 402 0.70 -14.88 -38.30
N THR A 403 1.49 -14.98 -37.23
CA THR A 403 1.08 -15.55 -35.93
C THR A 403 1.11 -14.46 -34.87
N GLN A 404 0.15 -14.47 -33.93
CA GLN A 404 0.07 -13.45 -32.86
C GLN A 404 0.97 -13.76 -31.66
N SER A 405 1.13 -15.04 -31.29
CA SER A 405 1.87 -15.44 -30.09
C SER A 405 2.63 -16.76 -30.30
N PRO A 406 3.97 -16.72 -30.47
CA PRO A 406 4.78 -15.51 -30.63
C PRO A 406 4.43 -14.76 -31.93
N LEU A 407 4.66 -13.45 -31.94
CA LEU A 407 4.56 -12.63 -33.14
C LEU A 407 5.55 -13.15 -34.20
N MET A 408 5.05 -13.50 -35.38
CA MET A 408 5.86 -13.75 -36.58
C MET A 408 5.08 -13.34 -37.82
N ILE A 409 5.69 -12.51 -38.67
CA ILE A 409 5.17 -12.17 -39.99
C ILE A 409 5.81 -13.10 -41.01
N ASN A 410 5.00 -13.86 -41.74
CA ASN A 410 5.45 -14.81 -42.74
C ASN A 410 5.41 -14.14 -44.12
N MET A 411 6.56 -14.17 -44.79
CA MET A 411 6.77 -13.67 -46.13
C MET A 411 7.00 -14.85 -47.07
N THR A 412 6.51 -14.74 -48.30
CA THR A 412 6.70 -15.75 -49.35
C THR A 412 7.32 -15.14 -50.59
N GLY A 413 7.84 -16.00 -51.47
CA GLY A 413 8.42 -15.57 -52.75
C GLY A 413 9.65 -14.68 -52.58
N ALA A 414 10.40 -14.86 -51.48
CA ALA A 414 11.49 -13.95 -51.15
C ALA A 414 12.69 -14.10 -52.09
N GLU A 415 13.36 -12.99 -52.40
CA GLU A 415 14.58 -12.93 -53.21
C GLU A 415 15.60 -11.96 -52.58
N PRO A 416 16.91 -12.28 -52.56
CA PRO A 416 17.92 -11.33 -52.12
C PRO A 416 18.03 -10.14 -53.06
N VAL A 417 18.11 -8.93 -52.51
CA VAL A 417 18.30 -7.76 -53.37
C VAL A 417 19.76 -7.69 -53.82
N ALA A 418 19.97 -7.61 -55.13
CA ALA A 418 21.29 -7.48 -55.71
C ALA A 418 22.00 -6.21 -55.19
N LYS A 419 23.20 -6.36 -54.63
CA LYS A 419 24.05 -5.20 -54.31
C LYS A 419 24.37 -4.47 -55.61
N ALA A 420 24.09 -3.17 -55.68
CA ALA A 420 24.52 -2.34 -56.80
C ALA A 420 26.04 -2.49 -56.97
N LYS A 421 26.51 -2.81 -58.19
CA LYS A 421 27.95 -2.82 -58.49
C LYS A 421 28.49 -1.43 -58.20
N ALA A 422 29.50 -1.33 -57.32
CA ALA A 422 30.24 -0.09 -57.14
C ALA A 422 30.77 0.38 -58.51
N ALA A 423 30.47 1.62 -58.88
CA ALA A 423 30.98 2.21 -60.11
C ALA A 423 32.52 2.20 -60.04
N ALA A 424 33.16 1.64 -61.09
CA ALA A 424 34.61 1.56 -61.16
C ALA A 424 35.22 2.97 -61.07
N PRO A 425 36.31 3.16 -60.32
CA PRO A 425 36.94 4.47 -60.17
C PRO A 425 37.46 4.93 -61.55
N THR A 426 36.95 6.08 -62.02
CA THR A 426 37.44 6.73 -63.23
C THR A 426 38.80 7.36 -62.94
N HIS A 427 39.87 6.78 -63.49
CA HIS A 427 41.19 7.38 -63.50
C HIS A 427 41.14 8.74 -64.22
N ARG A 428 41.23 9.84 -63.47
CA ARG A 428 41.54 11.16 -64.03
C ARG A 428 43.02 11.23 -64.33
N THR A 429 43.37 11.32 -65.60
CA THR A 429 44.71 11.64 -66.09
C THR A 429 45.08 13.05 -65.66
N THR A 430 46.14 13.19 -64.86
CA THR A 430 46.69 14.48 -64.45
C THR A 430 47.49 15.11 -65.60
N THR A 431 46.98 16.18 -66.18
CA THR A 431 47.74 17.06 -67.08
C THR A 431 48.70 17.93 -66.26
N ARG A 432 49.99 17.74 -66.49
CA ARG A 432 51.10 18.48 -65.87
C ARG A 432 51.21 19.85 -66.54
N LYS A 433 50.97 20.94 -65.81
CA LYS A 433 51.32 22.30 -66.26
C LYS A 433 52.84 22.50 -66.11
N ARG A 434 53.45 23.01 -67.17
CA ARG A 434 54.77 23.67 -67.16
C ARG A 434 54.56 25.17 -67.12
#